data_AF-A0AB73FRN4-F1
#
_entry.id   AF-A0AB73FRN4-F1
#
_cell.length_a   1.000
_cell.length_b   1.000
_cell.length_c   1.000
_cell.angle_alpha   90.00
_cell.angle_beta   90.00
_cell.angle_gamma   90.00
#
_symmetry.space_group_name_H-M   'P 1'
#
loop_
_entity.id
_entity.type
_entity.pdbx_description
1 polymer ?
#
loop_
_entity_poly.entity_id
_entity_poly.type
_entity_poly.pdbx_seq_one_letter_code
_entity_poly.pdbx_strand_id
1 'polypeptide(L)'
;MNFADWIDTGATPPQRLSGDTDAAVAYLTDALGHVIYRRWTLAAVKQHYPSLAEAKAAKPAVMRLLLDQSTAVEYWDRGRARVVPATEAPEPDTIVERLLRAHARRFKHNTGEAAISTTGERNQELSRVAGLSGAVLQWVARAGRYANPGSVTNTLGVGDDGQAIVLFLRDRGSRSAHTTRAYVTEIRRLAAWCIAHELGPLSDLTRHDLLAYRRALHHPARDVNGAVARSLTAASQARALAVVASLFRYWTETGYLTANPAAGLVRGQRRHAGFVPTRMLTPVQLAACDVQVSEVAVGVEPVVAARRRAIWMLYRYAGVRLVELVWSDDLHLPAVEAESDGRWTLHVCGKGRKTRSIPLPQGCVSVLRAYRQLRGLPAQPESGERVALIHGLKGGSLQSSGLYDEVKAIFAAAAAALEPADPSGAATLRHASPHWLRHAYARTLVVDRQVPLPAAQALLGHASIQTTAGYAKTDLSQLRAFVDRAFAAD
;
A
#
# COMPACT_ATOMS: atom_id res chain seq x y z
N MET A 1 11.42 -13.88 -47.86
CA MET A 1 10.56 -14.26 -46.71
C MET A 1 9.40 -13.29 -46.68
N ASN A 2 8.15 -13.71 -46.51
CA ASN A 2 7.04 -12.76 -46.43
C ASN A 2 6.89 -12.28 -44.98
N PHE A 3 7.18 -11.01 -44.71
CA PHE A 3 7.06 -10.45 -43.36
C PHE A 3 5.61 -10.42 -42.86
N ALA A 4 4.61 -10.48 -43.76
CA ALA A 4 3.20 -10.53 -43.40
C ALA A 4 2.78 -11.79 -42.63
N ASP A 5 3.62 -12.84 -42.65
CA ASP A 5 3.40 -14.10 -41.90
C ASP A 5 3.84 -14.00 -40.43
N TRP A 6 4.47 -12.88 -40.06
CA TRP A 6 4.92 -12.61 -38.70
C TRP A 6 3.96 -11.70 -37.95
N ILE A 7 3.62 -12.10 -36.72
CA ILE A 7 2.75 -11.38 -35.80
C ILE A 7 3.59 -10.86 -34.64
N ASP A 8 3.56 -9.54 -34.41
CA ASP A 8 4.02 -8.97 -33.14
C ASP A 8 3.00 -9.29 -32.05
N THR A 9 3.32 -10.31 -31.24
CA THR A 9 2.50 -10.67 -30.07
C THR A 9 2.74 -9.75 -28.87
N GLY A 10 3.75 -8.87 -28.95
CA GLY A 10 4.01 -7.80 -27.98
C GLY A 10 3.21 -6.51 -28.25
N ALA A 11 2.66 -6.33 -29.45
CA ALA A 11 1.71 -5.26 -29.76
C ALA A 11 0.31 -5.61 -29.23
N THR A 12 -0.47 -4.60 -28.83
CA THR A 12 -1.85 -4.80 -28.35
C THR A 12 -2.82 -3.88 -29.12
N PRO A 13 -3.67 -4.42 -30.01
CA PRO A 13 -3.80 -5.84 -30.35
C PRO A 13 -2.56 -6.39 -31.09
N PRO A 14 -2.34 -7.73 -31.07
CA PRO A 14 -1.27 -8.35 -31.85
C PRO A 14 -1.36 -7.93 -33.31
N GLN A 15 -0.27 -7.42 -33.85
CA GLN A 15 -0.26 -6.77 -35.16
C GLN A 15 0.58 -7.59 -36.13
N ARG A 16 0.04 -7.83 -37.34
CA ARG A 16 0.83 -8.39 -38.43
C ARG A 16 1.81 -7.35 -38.94
N LEU A 17 3.03 -7.79 -39.19
CA LEU A 17 4.04 -6.95 -39.83
C LEU A 17 3.63 -6.67 -41.29
N SER A 18 4.04 -5.51 -41.80
CA SER A 18 3.87 -5.20 -43.23
C SER A 18 4.71 -6.14 -44.08
N GLY A 19 4.22 -6.53 -45.26
CA GLY A 19 5.01 -7.26 -46.26
C GLY A 19 6.08 -6.39 -46.94
N ASP A 20 5.95 -5.06 -46.84
CA ASP A 20 6.92 -4.08 -47.32
C ASP A 20 8.05 -3.88 -46.29
N THR A 21 9.30 -3.98 -46.74
CA THR A 21 10.49 -3.95 -45.87
C THR A 21 10.65 -2.61 -45.15
N ASP A 22 10.46 -1.48 -45.83
CA ASP A 22 10.65 -0.16 -45.22
C ASP A 22 9.59 0.10 -44.15
N ALA A 23 8.34 -0.27 -44.42
CA ALA A 23 7.27 -0.22 -43.43
C ALA A 23 7.52 -1.15 -42.23
N ALA A 24 8.05 -2.35 -42.47
CA ALA A 24 8.42 -3.28 -41.40
C ALA A 24 9.58 -2.74 -40.54
N VAL A 25 10.62 -2.16 -41.16
CA VAL A 25 11.74 -1.53 -40.46
C VAL A 25 11.27 -0.35 -39.60
N ALA A 26 10.39 0.50 -40.13
CA ALA A 26 9.84 1.64 -39.40
C ALA A 26 9.03 1.18 -38.18
N TYR A 27 8.13 0.20 -38.38
CA TYR A 27 7.34 -0.38 -37.30
C TYR A 27 8.21 -1.02 -36.22
N LEU A 28 9.19 -1.84 -36.60
CA LEU A 28 10.07 -2.52 -35.65
C LEU A 28 10.94 -1.53 -34.88
N THR A 29 11.36 -0.44 -35.52
CA THR A 29 12.12 0.64 -34.87
C THR A 29 11.32 1.31 -33.77
N ASP A 30 10.03 1.58 -34.01
CA ASP A 30 9.11 2.12 -33.01
C ASP A 30 8.79 1.09 -31.91
N ALA A 31 8.42 -0.12 -32.31
CA ALA A 31 8.00 -1.21 -31.43
C ALA A 31 9.10 -1.69 -30.46
N LEU A 32 10.37 -1.56 -30.86
CA LEU A 32 11.54 -1.95 -30.07
C LEU A 32 12.33 -0.76 -29.51
N GLY A 33 11.96 0.48 -29.88
CA GLY A 33 12.54 1.71 -29.34
C GLY A 33 14.01 1.95 -29.71
N HIS A 34 14.51 1.34 -30.79
CA HIS A 34 15.88 1.55 -31.29
C HIS A 34 15.95 1.36 -32.81
N VAL A 35 16.94 1.99 -33.45
CA VAL A 35 17.12 1.93 -34.91
C VAL A 35 17.36 0.50 -35.39
N ILE A 36 16.53 0.01 -36.32
CA ILE A 36 16.72 -1.32 -36.94
C ILE A 36 17.60 -1.23 -38.18
N TYR A 37 17.25 -0.33 -39.10
CA TYR A 37 17.99 -0.11 -40.33
C TYR A 37 17.70 1.30 -40.84
N ARG A 38 18.75 2.07 -41.15
CA ARG A 38 18.60 3.45 -41.60
C ARG A 38 19.74 3.87 -42.51
N ARG A 39 19.38 4.44 -43.66
CA ARG A 39 20.34 5.06 -44.57
C ARG A 39 20.44 6.56 -44.29
N TRP A 40 21.66 7.04 -44.14
CA TRP A 40 22.01 8.42 -43.87
C TRP A 40 22.67 9.06 -45.10
N THR A 41 22.22 10.26 -45.42
CA THR A 41 22.85 11.20 -46.37
C THR A 41 22.98 12.55 -45.68
N LEU A 42 23.81 13.45 -46.21
CA LEU A 42 23.89 14.83 -45.70
C LEU A 42 22.52 15.54 -45.72
N ALA A 43 21.68 15.24 -46.71
CA ALA A 43 20.30 15.76 -46.76
C ALA A 43 19.43 15.20 -45.62
N ALA A 44 19.49 13.89 -45.36
CA ALA A 44 18.72 13.25 -44.28
C ALA A 44 19.18 13.74 -42.89
N VAL A 45 20.47 14.00 -42.71
CA VAL A 45 21.01 14.58 -41.47
C VAL A 45 20.45 15.97 -41.22
N LYS A 46 20.44 16.85 -42.24
CA LYS A 46 19.89 18.20 -42.13
C LYS A 46 18.38 18.23 -41.84
N GLN A 47 17.65 17.19 -42.25
CA GLN A 47 16.23 17.05 -41.93
C GLN A 47 15.99 16.56 -40.49
N HIS A 48 16.93 15.81 -39.91
CA HIS A 48 16.78 15.18 -38.59
C HIS A 48 17.40 15.98 -37.44
N TYR A 49 18.35 16.86 -37.73
CA TYR A 49 19.05 17.64 -36.72
C TYR A 49 18.99 19.14 -37.05
N PRO A 50 18.67 19.99 -36.05
CA PRO A 50 18.65 21.45 -36.21
C PRO A 50 19.98 22.04 -36.70
N SER A 51 21.11 21.40 -36.39
CA SER A 51 22.43 21.81 -36.86
C SER A 51 23.38 20.63 -37.12
N LEU A 52 24.40 20.83 -37.96
CA LEU A 52 25.45 19.84 -38.20
C LEU A 52 26.33 19.59 -36.96
N ALA A 53 26.44 20.58 -36.06
CA ALA A 53 27.15 20.43 -34.79
C ALA A 53 26.42 19.47 -33.85
N GLU A 54 25.09 19.59 -33.75
CA GLU A 54 24.24 18.66 -32.99
C GLU A 54 24.24 17.27 -33.61
N ALA A 55 24.18 17.17 -34.94
CA ALA A 55 24.31 15.89 -35.64
C ALA A 55 25.65 15.19 -35.34
N LYS A 56 26.76 15.94 -35.30
CA LYS A 56 28.09 15.42 -34.97
C LYS A 56 28.21 14.98 -33.52
N ALA A 57 27.56 15.68 -32.59
CA ALA A 57 27.50 15.30 -31.18
C ALA A 57 26.64 14.03 -30.97
N ALA A 58 25.49 13.94 -31.65
CA ALA A 58 24.56 12.82 -31.50
C ALA A 58 25.01 11.55 -32.24
N LYS A 59 25.61 11.68 -33.44
CA LYS A 59 25.99 10.57 -34.33
C LYS A 59 27.40 10.76 -34.93
N PRO A 60 28.46 10.76 -34.10
CA PRO A 60 29.82 11.04 -34.56
C PRO A 60 30.35 10.05 -35.60
N ALA A 61 29.93 8.77 -35.55
CA ALA A 61 30.35 7.75 -36.51
C ALA A 61 29.69 7.92 -37.90
N VAL A 62 28.41 8.30 -37.94
CA VAL A 62 27.69 8.62 -39.18
C VAL A 62 28.31 9.85 -39.83
N MET A 63 28.54 10.90 -39.05
CA MET A 63 29.15 12.13 -39.57
C MET A 63 30.57 11.93 -40.08
N ARG A 64 31.36 11.05 -39.45
CA ARG A 64 32.70 10.71 -39.93
C ARG A 64 32.67 10.00 -41.28
N LEU A 65 31.78 9.02 -41.47
CA LEU A 65 31.66 8.29 -42.73
C LEU A 65 31.11 9.17 -43.87
N LEU A 66 30.21 10.10 -43.55
CA LEU A 66 29.67 11.06 -44.53
C LEU A 66 30.66 12.15 -44.99
N LEU A 67 31.86 12.23 -44.39
CA LEU A 67 32.93 13.10 -44.89
C LEU A 67 33.64 12.50 -46.09
N ASP A 68 33.80 11.17 -46.09
CA ASP A 68 34.57 10.43 -47.09
C ASP A 68 33.66 9.73 -48.13
N GLN A 69 32.37 9.56 -47.81
CA GLN A 69 31.39 8.84 -48.64
C GLN A 69 30.04 9.57 -48.70
N SER A 70 29.30 9.38 -49.79
CA SER A 70 28.00 10.04 -50.01
C SER A 70 26.86 9.45 -49.15
N THR A 71 27.03 8.23 -48.63
CA THR A 71 26.02 7.49 -47.88
C THR A 71 26.64 6.67 -46.76
N ALA A 72 25.96 6.62 -45.61
CA ALA A 72 26.29 5.73 -44.49
C ALA A 72 25.04 4.96 -44.07
N VAL A 73 25.19 3.73 -43.58
CA VAL A 73 24.08 2.92 -43.09
C VAL A 73 24.28 2.63 -41.61
N GLU A 74 23.24 2.89 -40.82
CA GLU A 74 23.14 2.54 -39.42
C GLU A 74 22.14 1.38 -39.26
N TYR A 75 22.56 0.27 -38.68
CA TYR A 75 21.69 -0.90 -38.48
C TYR A 75 21.96 -1.61 -37.15
N TRP A 76 20.96 -2.33 -36.65
CA TRP A 76 21.08 -3.12 -35.43
C TRP A 76 21.65 -4.50 -35.70
N ASP A 77 22.72 -4.87 -35.00
CA ASP A 77 23.30 -6.21 -35.07
C ASP A 77 23.84 -6.65 -33.71
N ARG A 78 23.42 -7.86 -33.28
CA ARG A 78 23.88 -8.51 -32.04
C ARG A 78 23.85 -7.59 -30.81
N GLY A 79 22.77 -6.83 -30.64
CA GLY A 79 22.52 -6.01 -29.44
C GLY A 79 23.19 -4.63 -29.43
N ARG A 80 23.71 -4.16 -30.57
CA ARG A 80 24.24 -2.79 -30.72
C ARG A 80 23.95 -2.22 -32.11
N ALA A 81 23.85 -0.89 -32.21
CA ALA A 81 23.83 -0.20 -33.49
C ALA A 81 25.24 -0.16 -34.09
N ARG A 82 25.36 -0.53 -35.37
CA ARG A 82 26.58 -0.42 -36.17
C ARG A 82 26.39 0.61 -37.26
N VAL A 83 27.47 1.32 -37.59
CA VAL A 83 27.49 2.28 -38.70
C VAL A 83 28.59 1.88 -39.66
N VAL A 84 28.26 1.70 -40.94
CA VAL A 84 29.17 1.25 -42.00
C VAL A 84 28.92 2.02 -43.30
N PRO A 85 29.88 2.02 -44.23
CA PRO A 85 29.68 2.37 -45.63
C PRO A 85 28.46 1.66 -46.24
N ALA A 86 27.72 2.33 -47.13
CA ALA A 86 26.58 1.68 -47.81
C ALA A 86 27.00 0.46 -48.65
N THR A 87 28.24 0.43 -49.13
CA THR A 87 28.82 -0.70 -49.88
C THR A 87 29.11 -1.93 -49.02
N GLU A 88 29.22 -1.77 -47.70
CA GLU A 88 29.52 -2.83 -46.73
C GLU A 88 28.30 -3.21 -45.87
N ALA A 89 27.18 -2.52 -46.08
CA ALA A 89 25.95 -2.73 -45.32
C ALA A 89 25.24 -4.02 -45.76
N PRO A 90 24.84 -4.91 -44.83
CA PRO A 90 23.95 -6.02 -45.16
C PRO A 90 22.60 -5.49 -45.65
N GLU A 91 21.90 -6.26 -46.50
CA GLU A 91 20.56 -5.87 -46.96
C GLU A 91 19.57 -5.74 -45.79
N PRO A 92 18.62 -4.79 -45.83
CA PRO A 92 17.66 -4.54 -44.75
C PRO A 92 16.86 -5.79 -44.36
N ASP A 93 16.45 -6.59 -45.35
CA ASP A 93 15.71 -7.84 -45.15
C ASP A 93 16.50 -8.83 -44.29
N THR A 94 17.81 -8.91 -44.48
CA THR A 94 18.69 -9.80 -43.70
C THR A 94 18.74 -9.36 -42.25
N ILE A 95 18.72 -8.04 -42.00
CA ILE A 95 18.73 -7.48 -40.65
C ILE A 95 17.37 -7.72 -39.98
N VAL A 96 16.27 -7.47 -40.67
CA VAL A 96 14.90 -7.71 -40.17
C VAL A 96 14.71 -9.19 -39.86
N GLU A 97 15.12 -10.11 -40.74
CA GLU A 97 14.99 -11.54 -40.50
C GLU A 97 15.79 -11.99 -39.27
N ARG A 98 17.06 -11.57 -39.15
CA ARG A 98 17.89 -11.87 -37.98
C ARG A 98 17.25 -11.34 -36.70
N LEU A 99 16.67 -10.15 -36.76
CA LEU A 99 15.99 -9.51 -35.65
C LEU A 99 14.70 -10.24 -35.26
N LEU A 100 13.85 -10.61 -36.22
CA LEU A 100 12.64 -11.39 -35.96
C LEU A 100 12.96 -12.75 -35.34
N ARG A 101 14.04 -13.41 -35.80
CA ARG A 101 14.55 -14.65 -35.18
C ARG A 101 15.12 -14.40 -33.77
N ALA A 102 15.90 -13.34 -33.56
CA ALA A 102 16.42 -12.98 -32.25
C ALA A 102 15.30 -12.64 -31.25
N HIS A 103 14.19 -12.10 -31.75
CA HIS A 103 12.99 -11.77 -31.00
C HIS A 103 11.84 -12.76 -31.24
N ALA A 104 12.14 -14.04 -31.56
CA ALA A 104 11.14 -15.09 -31.84
C ALA A 104 10.18 -15.41 -30.67
N ARG A 105 10.44 -14.82 -29.49
CA ARG A 105 9.51 -14.82 -28.35
C ARG A 105 8.41 -13.77 -28.48
N ARG A 106 8.70 -12.61 -29.06
CA ARG A 106 7.77 -11.49 -29.31
C ARG A 106 7.13 -11.58 -30.69
N PHE A 107 7.91 -11.85 -31.73
CA PHE A 107 7.39 -12.00 -33.08
C PHE A 107 7.20 -13.50 -33.36
N LYS A 108 5.97 -13.90 -33.65
CA LYS A 108 5.60 -15.29 -33.92
C LYS A 108 5.27 -15.46 -35.39
N HIS A 109 5.84 -16.48 -36.00
CA HIS A 109 5.49 -16.90 -37.35
C HIS A 109 4.19 -17.72 -37.29
N ASN A 110 3.09 -17.20 -37.81
CA ASN A 110 1.78 -17.86 -37.72
C ASN A 110 1.44 -18.57 -39.04
N THR A 111 1.20 -19.88 -38.98
CA THR A 111 0.76 -20.70 -40.12
C THR A 111 -0.69 -21.20 -40.03
N GLY A 112 -1.45 -20.82 -38.99
CA GLY A 112 -2.86 -21.19 -38.87
C GLY A 112 -3.43 -21.02 -37.46
N GLU A 113 -4.66 -20.52 -37.40
CA GLU A 113 -5.61 -20.39 -36.28
C GLU A 113 -5.17 -20.84 -34.87
N ALA A 114 -5.00 -19.87 -33.96
CA ALA A 114 -5.14 -20.10 -32.51
C ALA A 114 -5.78 -18.88 -31.83
N ALA A 115 -6.82 -19.14 -31.05
CA ALA A 115 -7.75 -18.19 -30.46
C ALA A 115 -7.09 -17.18 -29.49
N ILE A 116 -7.50 -15.91 -29.63
CA ILE A 116 -7.00 -14.75 -28.89
C ILE A 116 -7.88 -14.54 -27.63
N SER A 117 -7.31 -14.71 -26.43
CA SER A 117 -7.89 -14.16 -25.18
C SER A 117 -7.66 -12.65 -25.14
N THR A 118 -8.74 -11.89 -25.02
CA THR A 118 -8.80 -10.45 -25.30
C THR A 118 -8.29 -9.59 -24.14
N THR A 119 -7.66 -8.47 -24.47
CA THR A 119 -7.12 -7.41 -23.58
C THR A 119 -8.10 -6.92 -22.49
N GLY A 120 -9.40 -7.13 -22.67
CA GLY A 120 -10.44 -6.77 -21.71
C GLY A 120 -10.36 -7.53 -20.38
N GLU A 121 -9.98 -8.82 -20.40
CA GLU A 121 -9.89 -9.65 -19.19
C GLU A 121 -8.66 -9.29 -18.33
N ARG A 122 -7.53 -8.99 -18.98
CA ARG A 122 -6.26 -8.58 -18.35
C ARG A 122 -6.37 -7.24 -17.62
N ASN A 123 -7.01 -6.24 -18.26
CA ASN A 123 -7.27 -4.95 -17.63
C ASN A 123 -8.30 -5.04 -16.51
N GLN A 124 -9.31 -5.93 -16.64
CA GLN A 124 -10.27 -6.18 -15.56
C GLN A 124 -9.61 -6.77 -14.31
N GLU A 125 -8.65 -7.68 -14.43
CA GLU A 125 -7.95 -8.29 -13.28
C GLU A 125 -7.01 -7.29 -12.58
N LEU A 126 -6.26 -6.49 -13.36
CA LEU A 126 -5.39 -5.41 -12.84
C LEU A 126 -6.20 -4.30 -12.15
N SER A 127 -7.33 -3.89 -12.75
CA SER A 127 -8.24 -2.91 -12.14
C SER A 127 -8.96 -3.47 -10.91
N ARG A 128 -9.31 -4.76 -10.88
CA ARG A 128 -9.95 -5.40 -9.71
C ARG A 128 -8.99 -5.65 -8.54
N VAL A 129 -7.75 -6.08 -8.80
CA VAL A 129 -6.80 -6.49 -7.74
C VAL A 129 -5.96 -5.32 -7.22
N ALA A 130 -5.54 -4.40 -8.10
CA ALA A 130 -4.65 -3.30 -7.74
C ALA A 130 -5.36 -1.93 -7.73
N GLY A 131 -6.60 -1.83 -8.22
CA GLY A 131 -7.35 -0.58 -8.38
C GLY A 131 -6.65 0.49 -9.22
N LEU A 132 -5.62 0.09 -9.98
CA LEU A 132 -4.85 0.97 -10.85
C LEU A 132 -5.75 1.40 -12.02
N SER A 133 -5.72 2.67 -12.39
CA SER A 133 -6.56 3.23 -13.46
C SER A 133 -5.76 4.18 -14.35
N GLY A 134 -6.16 4.30 -15.62
CA GLY A 134 -5.60 5.28 -16.56
C GLY A 134 -4.12 5.05 -16.89
N ALA A 135 -3.36 6.13 -16.99
CA ALA A 135 -1.95 6.14 -17.39
C ALA A 135 -1.05 5.25 -16.52
N VAL A 136 -1.35 5.10 -15.22
CA VAL A 136 -0.56 4.25 -14.31
C VAL A 136 -0.68 2.78 -14.70
N LEU A 137 -1.86 2.31 -15.12
CA LEU A 137 -2.09 0.93 -15.50
C LEU A 137 -1.36 0.58 -16.80
N GLN A 138 -1.38 1.48 -17.78
CA GLN A 138 -0.58 1.34 -19.01
C GLN A 138 0.92 1.39 -18.74
N TRP A 139 1.35 2.25 -17.81
CA TRP A 139 2.76 2.41 -17.47
C TRP A 139 3.35 1.16 -16.79
N VAL A 140 2.59 0.51 -15.90
CA VAL A 140 3.02 -0.74 -15.24
C VAL A 140 2.86 -1.99 -16.12
N ALA A 141 2.05 -1.95 -17.19
CA ALA A 141 1.91 -3.07 -18.12
C ALA A 141 3.12 -3.18 -19.08
N ARG A 142 4.33 -2.96 -18.57
CA ARG A 142 5.60 -2.97 -19.29
C ARG A 142 6.66 -3.68 -18.45
N ALA A 143 7.68 -4.23 -19.11
CA ALA A 143 8.86 -4.78 -18.47
C ALA A 143 10.07 -3.91 -18.80
N GLY A 144 10.92 -3.68 -17.79
CA GLY A 144 12.16 -2.93 -17.88
C GLY A 144 13.39 -3.83 -18.04
N ARG A 145 14.56 -3.21 -18.12
CA ARG A 145 15.82 -3.90 -18.46
C ARG A 145 16.24 -5.00 -17.50
N TYR A 146 15.79 -4.95 -16.24
CA TYR A 146 16.16 -5.93 -15.22
C TYR A 146 15.09 -7.02 -15.00
N ALA A 147 13.95 -6.91 -15.70
CA ALA A 147 12.94 -7.96 -15.71
C ALA A 147 13.49 -9.20 -16.41
N ASN A 148 13.11 -10.37 -15.92
CA ASN A 148 13.54 -11.66 -16.43
C ASN A 148 12.36 -12.49 -16.99
N PRO A 149 11.58 -11.96 -17.96
CA PRO A 149 10.29 -12.53 -18.36
C PRO A 149 10.38 -13.88 -19.10
N GLY A 150 11.59 -14.34 -19.43
CA GLY A 150 11.82 -15.55 -20.22
C GLY A 150 12.86 -16.51 -19.65
N SER A 151 13.19 -16.42 -18.36
CA SER A 151 14.11 -17.34 -17.68
C SER A 151 13.37 -18.42 -16.91
N VAL A 152 13.94 -19.62 -16.88
CA VAL A 152 13.52 -20.72 -15.99
C VAL A 152 13.58 -20.35 -14.50
N THR A 153 14.35 -19.31 -14.16
CA THR A 153 14.45 -18.78 -12.79
C THR A 153 13.32 -17.83 -12.42
N ASN A 154 12.54 -17.34 -13.39
CA ASN A 154 11.37 -16.50 -13.11
C ASN A 154 10.20 -17.40 -12.73
N THR A 155 10.09 -17.67 -11.44
CA THR A 155 9.05 -18.56 -10.88
C THR A 155 7.68 -17.90 -10.84
N LEU A 156 7.56 -16.59 -11.15
CA LEU A 156 6.26 -15.94 -11.31
C LEU A 156 5.59 -16.30 -12.64
N GLY A 157 6.37 -16.66 -13.68
CA GLY A 157 5.83 -16.98 -15.00
C GLY A 157 5.18 -15.79 -15.72
N VAL A 158 5.48 -14.55 -15.29
CA VAL A 158 4.89 -13.32 -15.82
C VAL A 158 5.86 -12.51 -16.67
N GLY A 159 5.29 -11.77 -17.62
CA GLY A 159 6.03 -11.03 -18.65
C GLY A 159 6.21 -9.54 -18.38
N ASP A 160 5.45 -8.96 -17.44
CA ASP A 160 5.41 -7.52 -17.18
C ASP A 160 5.20 -7.18 -15.69
N ASP A 161 5.49 -5.91 -15.34
CA ASP A 161 5.44 -5.42 -13.97
C ASP A 161 4.01 -5.44 -13.40
N GLY A 162 3.00 -5.23 -14.23
CA GLY A 162 1.60 -5.23 -13.84
C GLY A 162 1.19 -6.59 -13.32
N GLN A 163 1.46 -7.65 -14.10
CA GLN A 163 1.23 -9.03 -13.69
C GLN A 163 2.03 -9.38 -12.42
N ALA A 164 3.30 -8.96 -12.34
CA ALA A 164 4.13 -9.18 -11.18
C ALA A 164 3.62 -8.43 -9.91
N ILE A 165 3.01 -7.25 -10.06
CA ILE A 165 2.33 -6.52 -8.98
C ILE A 165 1.10 -7.30 -8.50
N VAL A 166 0.29 -7.84 -9.41
CA VAL A 166 -0.92 -8.61 -9.05
C VAL A 166 -0.55 -9.83 -8.21
N LEU A 167 0.46 -10.59 -8.63
CA LEU A 167 0.95 -11.74 -7.86
C LEU A 167 1.54 -11.32 -6.51
N PHE A 168 2.29 -10.22 -6.45
CA PHE A 168 2.78 -9.67 -5.18
C PHE A 168 1.63 -9.30 -4.23
N LEU A 169 0.58 -8.63 -4.72
CA LEU A 169 -0.57 -8.24 -3.90
C LEU A 169 -1.37 -9.46 -3.44
N ARG A 170 -1.49 -10.51 -4.27
CA ARG A 170 -2.10 -11.79 -3.89
C ARG A 170 -1.30 -12.52 -2.82
N ASP A 171 0.03 -12.59 -2.93
CA ASP A 171 0.86 -13.30 -1.96
C ASP A 171 1.02 -12.51 -0.63
N ARG A 172 1.34 -11.22 -0.72
CA ARG A 172 1.73 -10.41 0.44
C ARG A 172 0.63 -9.50 0.97
N GLY A 173 -0.36 -9.14 0.15
CA GLY A 173 -1.47 -8.25 0.49
C GLY A 173 -2.75 -8.95 0.94
N SER A 174 -3.00 -10.18 0.49
CA SER A 174 -4.28 -10.90 0.66
C SER A 174 -4.71 -11.15 2.11
N ARG A 175 -3.77 -11.13 3.06
CA ARG A 175 -4.07 -11.33 4.49
C ARG A 175 -4.99 -10.26 5.09
N SER A 176 -5.10 -9.08 4.48
CA SER A 176 -6.03 -8.03 4.90
C SER A 176 -6.30 -7.03 3.79
N ALA A 177 -7.57 -6.68 3.57
CA ALA A 177 -7.98 -5.61 2.66
C ALA A 177 -7.30 -4.26 2.99
N HIS A 178 -6.96 -4.00 4.26
CA HIS A 178 -6.20 -2.80 4.64
C HIS A 178 -4.74 -2.86 4.18
N THR A 179 -4.08 -4.01 4.32
CA THR A 179 -2.71 -4.21 3.84
C THR A 179 -2.64 -4.10 2.32
N THR A 180 -3.59 -4.71 1.60
CA THR A 180 -3.71 -4.57 0.14
C THR A 180 -3.84 -3.10 -0.26
N ARG A 181 -4.79 -2.36 0.35
CA ARG A 181 -4.96 -0.92 0.07
C ARG A 181 -3.70 -0.12 0.33
N ALA A 182 -3.02 -0.36 1.46
CA ALA A 182 -1.78 0.33 1.77
C ALA A 182 -0.68 0.04 0.72
N TYR A 183 -0.50 -1.22 0.31
CA TYR A 183 0.48 -1.58 -0.71
C TYR A 183 0.18 -0.90 -2.04
N VAL A 184 -1.08 -0.97 -2.46
CA VAL A 184 -1.58 -0.30 -3.67
C VAL A 184 -1.31 1.21 -3.62
N THR A 185 -1.60 1.87 -2.50
CA THR A 185 -1.35 3.31 -2.34
C THR A 185 0.12 3.65 -2.54
N GLU A 186 1.05 2.90 -1.94
CA GLU A 186 2.47 3.22 -2.05
C GLU A 186 3.07 2.82 -3.42
N ILE A 187 2.57 1.75 -4.05
CA ILE A 187 2.96 1.39 -5.43
C ILE A 187 2.52 2.48 -6.40
N ARG A 188 1.29 3.00 -6.27
CA ARG A 188 0.80 4.14 -7.08
C ARG A 188 1.64 5.38 -6.87
N ARG A 189 2.03 5.67 -5.61
CA ARG A 189 2.89 6.81 -5.29
C ARG A 189 4.25 6.70 -5.99
N LEU A 190 4.86 5.51 -5.99
CA LEU A 190 6.13 5.29 -6.69
C LEU A 190 5.94 5.44 -8.20
N ALA A 191 4.94 4.77 -8.79
CA ALA A 191 4.68 4.86 -10.23
C ALA A 191 4.42 6.30 -10.70
N ALA A 192 3.64 7.07 -9.95
CA ALA A 192 3.40 8.49 -10.26
C ALA A 192 4.69 9.32 -10.19
N TRP A 193 5.57 9.06 -9.22
CA TRP A 193 6.87 9.72 -9.14
C TRP A 193 7.76 9.36 -10.33
N CYS A 194 7.80 8.08 -10.73
CA CYS A 194 8.55 7.63 -11.91
C CYS A 194 8.05 8.29 -13.20
N ILE A 195 6.72 8.37 -13.39
CA ILE A 195 6.10 9.05 -14.55
C ILE A 195 6.52 10.52 -14.59
N ALA A 196 6.47 11.22 -13.45
CA ALA A 196 6.84 12.64 -13.38
C ALA A 196 8.33 12.92 -13.62
N HIS A 197 9.20 11.91 -13.51
CA HIS A 197 10.64 12.02 -13.77
C HIS A 197 11.06 11.28 -15.04
N GLU A 198 10.10 10.92 -15.90
CA GLU A 198 10.33 10.26 -17.19
C GLU A 198 11.13 8.94 -17.08
N LEU A 199 10.96 8.23 -15.97
CA LEU A 199 11.63 6.95 -15.73
C LEU A 199 10.87 5.79 -16.38
N GLY A 200 11.63 4.75 -16.73
CA GLY A 200 11.12 3.46 -17.20
C GLY A 200 10.29 2.72 -16.14
N PRO A 201 9.68 1.57 -16.49
CA PRO A 201 8.86 0.76 -15.58
C PRO A 201 9.62 0.36 -14.30
N LEU A 202 8.92 -0.17 -13.28
CA LEU A 202 9.53 -0.46 -11.98
C LEU A 202 10.74 -1.41 -12.10
N SER A 203 10.68 -2.38 -12.99
CA SER A 203 11.78 -3.30 -13.29
C SER A 203 12.94 -2.68 -14.08
N ASP A 204 12.88 -1.39 -14.42
CA ASP A 204 13.99 -0.62 -14.99
C ASP A 204 14.76 0.19 -13.92
N LEU A 205 14.15 0.38 -12.75
CA LEU A 205 14.68 1.26 -11.71
C LEU A 205 16.01 0.75 -11.16
N THR A 206 16.96 1.67 -11.06
CA THR A 206 18.26 1.44 -10.43
C THR A 206 18.21 1.77 -8.94
N ARG A 207 19.27 1.38 -8.22
CA ARG A 207 19.47 1.82 -6.83
C ARG A 207 19.55 3.35 -6.71
N HIS A 208 20.10 4.04 -7.71
CA HIS A 208 20.19 5.50 -7.70
C HIS A 208 18.80 6.14 -7.71
N ASP A 209 17.90 5.62 -8.55
CA ASP A 209 16.53 6.11 -8.68
C ASP A 209 15.74 5.92 -7.39
N LEU A 210 15.86 4.76 -6.74
CA LEU A 210 15.18 4.51 -5.46
C LEU A 210 15.73 5.39 -4.32
N LEU A 211 17.02 5.76 -4.36
CA LEU A 211 17.59 6.73 -3.43
C LEU A 211 17.14 8.16 -3.73
N ALA A 212 16.91 8.51 -4.99
CA ALA A 212 16.29 9.78 -5.38
C ALA A 212 14.83 9.85 -4.91
N TYR A 213 14.05 8.79 -5.11
CA TYR A 213 12.69 8.66 -4.58
C TYR A 213 12.66 8.82 -3.04
N ARG A 214 13.57 8.16 -2.32
CA ARG A 214 13.69 8.32 -0.87
C ARG A 214 13.92 9.78 -0.47
N ARG A 215 14.81 10.49 -1.16
CA ARG A 215 15.07 11.92 -0.92
C ARG A 215 13.82 12.77 -1.21
N ALA A 216 13.09 12.50 -2.29
CA ALA A 216 11.85 13.19 -2.62
C ALA A 216 10.74 12.98 -1.58
N LEU A 217 10.67 11.80 -0.94
CA LEU A 217 9.74 11.56 0.18
C LEU A 217 10.09 12.36 1.44
N HIS A 218 11.39 12.61 1.69
CA HIS A 218 11.86 13.42 2.81
C HIS A 218 11.72 14.93 2.55
N HIS A 219 11.95 15.34 1.30
CA HIS A 219 11.94 16.72 0.85
C HIS A 219 11.04 16.85 -0.39
N PRO A 220 9.71 16.96 -0.23
CA PRO A 220 8.83 17.17 -1.36
C PRO A 220 9.21 18.47 -2.08
N ALA A 221 9.35 18.41 -3.40
CA ALA A 221 9.63 19.59 -4.21
C ALA A 221 8.55 20.65 -4.00
N ARG A 222 8.95 21.93 -4.03
CA ARG A 222 8.02 23.06 -4.03
C ARG A 222 7.37 23.13 -5.41
N ASP A 223 6.05 23.28 -5.46
CA ASP A 223 5.35 23.60 -6.71
C ASP A 223 5.83 24.95 -7.27
N VAL A 224 5.67 25.17 -8.57
CA VAL A 224 5.96 26.41 -9.30
C VAL A 224 5.20 27.61 -8.69
N ASN A 225 4.08 27.34 -8.00
CA ASN A 225 3.28 28.32 -7.26
C ASN A 225 3.66 28.46 -5.76
N GLY A 226 4.79 27.89 -5.33
CA GLY A 226 5.26 27.99 -3.94
C GLY A 226 4.49 27.13 -2.91
N ALA A 227 3.46 26.40 -3.34
CA ALA A 227 2.74 25.47 -2.47
C ALA A 227 3.60 24.21 -2.21
N VAL A 228 3.95 23.97 -0.94
CA VAL A 228 4.64 22.73 -0.54
C VAL A 228 3.63 21.60 -0.64
N ALA A 229 3.86 20.62 -1.52
CA ALA A 229 3.11 19.37 -1.49
C ALA A 229 3.20 18.78 -0.07
N ARG A 230 2.04 18.54 0.58
CA ARG A 230 1.97 18.14 2.00
C ARG A 230 2.99 17.05 2.31
N SER A 231 3.96 17.37 3.15
CA SER A 231 5.01 16.42 3.56
C SER A 231 4.40 15.23 4.29
N LEU A 232 4.82 14.02 3.90
CA LEU A 232 4.39 12.80 4.57
C LEU A 232 4.95 12.75 5.98
N THR A 233 4.17 12.23 6.94
CA THR A 233 4.71 11.94 8.28
C THR A 233 5.85 10.93 8.19
N ALA A 234 6.80 10.95 9.14
CA ALA A 234 7.91 10.00 9.19
C ALA A 234 7.44 8.53 9.14
N ALA A 235 6.34 8.22 9.83
CA ALA A 235 5.73 6.89 9.79
C ALA A 235 5.18 6.51 8.40
N SER A 236 4.60 7.47 7.67
CA SER A 236 4.15 7.24 6.28
C SER A 236 5.31 7.10 5.31
N GLN A 237 6.39 7.89 5.47
CA GLN A 237 7.62 7.75 4.68
C GLN A 237 8.25 6.36 4.89
N ALA A 238 8.38 5.94 6.15
CA ALA A 238 8.90 4.61 6.50
C ALA A 238 8.03 3.48 5.91
N ARG A 239 6.69 3.62 5.95
CA ARG A 239 5.76 2.67 5.32
C ARG A 239 5.99 2.60 3.81
N ALA A 240 6.05 3.73 3.12
CA ALA A 240 6.26 3.78 1.68
C ALA A 240 7.54 3.02 1.28
N LEU A 241 8.67 3.34 1.92
CA LEU A 241 9.94 2.67 1.67
C LEU A 241 9.92 1.17 2.01
N ALA A 242 9.20 0.78 3.07
CA ALA A 242 9.06 -0.63 3.44
C ALA A 242 8.24 -1.43 2.42
N VAL A 243 7.17 -0.84 1.85
CA VAL A 243 6.41 -1.48 0.76
C VAL A 243 7.28 -1.64 -0.47
N VAL A 244 7.98 -0.58 -0.90
CA VAL A 244 8.89 -0.62 -2.05
C VAL A 244 9.97 -1.70 -1.86
N ALA A 245 10.64 -1.71 -0.71
CA ALA A 245 11.65 -2.73 -0.43
C ALA A 245 11.08 -4.16 -0.42
N SER A 246 9.84 -4.33 0.04
CA SER A 246 9.17 -5.64 0.02
C SER A 246 8.80 -6.09 -1.38
N LEU A 247 8.34 -5.18 -2.26
CA LEU A 247 8.02 -5.48 -3.66
C LEU A 247 9.27 -5.96 -4.41
N PHE A 248 10.33 -5.15 -4.41
CA PHE A 248 11.57 -5.46 -5.12
C PHE A 248 12.26 -6.72 -4.57
N ARG A 249 12.19 -6.96 -3.26
CA ARG A 249 12.66 -8.21 -2.67
C ARG A 249 11.86 -9.41 -3.19
N TYR A 250 10.52 -9.35 -3.17
CA TYR A 250 9.66 -10.42 -3.66
C TYR A 250 9.96 -10.74 -5.13
N TRP A 251 10.09 -9.72 -5.98
CA TRP A 251 10.44 -9.90 -7.39
C TRP A 251 11.83 -10.50 -7.61
N THR A 252 12.79 -10.19 -6.75
CA THR A 252 14.13 -10.79 -6.84
C THR A 252 14.13 -12.23 -6.35
N GLU A 253 13.47 -12.52 -5.22
CA GLU A 253 13.36 -13.87 -4.64
C GLU A 253 12.61 -14.84 -5.57
N THR A 254 11.68 -14.34 -6.36
CA THR A 254 10.93 -15.11 -7.37
C THR A 254 11.58 -15.07 -8.76
N GLY A 255 12.75 -14.44 -8.88
CA GLY A 255 13.55 -14.36 -10.09
C GLY A 255 12.94 -13.55 -11.24
N TYR A 256 11.83 -12.82 -11.00
CA TYR A 256 11.30 -11.83 -11.93
C TYR A 256 12.29 -10.68 -12.14
N LEU A 257 13.04 -10.30 -11.11
CA LEU A 257 14.21 -9.43 -11.23
C LEU A 257 15.50 -10.23 -11.07
N THR A 258 16.51 -9.85 -11.86
CA THR A 258 17.87 -10.42 -11.77
C THR A 258 18.65 -9.94 -10.55
N ALA A 259 18.35 -8.74 -10.05
CA ALA A 259 18.97 -8.17 -8.86
C ALA A 259 17.99 -7.22 -8.15
N ASN A 260 18.19 -7.02 -6.84
CA ASN A 260 17.33 -6.16 -6.03
C ASN A 260 17.88 -4.71 -5.94
N PRO A 261 17.33 -3.73 -6.69
CA PRO A 261 17.77 -2.33 -6.60
C PRO A 261 17.40 -1.68 -5.25
N ALA A 262 16.41 -2.22 -4.52
CA ALA A 262 15.96 -1.72 -3.22
C ALA A 262 16.76 -2.30 -2.05
N ALA A 263 17.82 -3.06 -2.30
CA ALA A 263 18.68 -3.62 -1.26
C ALA A 263 19.21 -2.52 -0.33
N GLY A 264 18.86 -2.63 0.96
CA GLY A 264 19.25 -1.65 1.98
C GLY A 264 18.49 -0.32 1.96
N LEU A 265 17.41 -0.18 1.17
CA LEU A 265 16.63 1.06 1.08
C LEU A 265 16.07 1.52 2.44
N VAL A 266 15.73 0.56 3.32
CA VAL A 266 15.18 0.78 4.67
C VAL A 266 16.27 0.77 5.76
N ARG A 267 17.51 0.39 5.45
CA ARG A 267 18.61 0.41 6.43
C ARG A 267 18.94 1.87 6.78
N GLY A 268 18.94 2.19 8.07
CA GLY A 268 19.23 3.54 8.59
C GLY A 268 18.02 4.34 9.09
N GLN A 269 16.78 3.86 8.89
CA GLN A 269 15.67 4.31 9.74
C GLN A 269 16.04 3.86 11.16
N ARG A 270 16.50 4.79 12.01
CA ARG A 270 16.62 4.56 13.46
C ARG A 270 15.38 3.76 13.84
N ARG A 271 15.56 2.53 14.38
CA ARG A 271 14.47 1.85 15.09
C ARG A 271 13.86 2.93 15.94
N HIS A 272 12.64 3.35 15.63
CA HIS A 272 12.04 4.53 16.26
C HIS A 272 12.34 4.40 17.76
N ALA A 273 13.06 5.38 18.30
CA ALA A 273 13.28 5.51 19.73
C ALA A 273 11.92 5.26 20.39
N GLY A 274 11.91 4.37 21.39
CA GLY A 274 10.77 3.56 21.83
C GLY A 274 9.40 4.20 21.62
N PHE A 275 8.43 3.42 21.10
CA PHE A 275 7.05 3.85 20.92
C PHE A 275 6.56 4.65 22.13
N VAL A 276 6.41 5.96 21.95
CA VAL A 276 5.79 6.86 22.92
C VAL A 276 4.45 7.25 22.33
N PRO A 277 3.32 6.88 22.95
CA PRO A 277 2.03 7.41 22.53
C PRO A 277 2.04 8.94 22.73
N THR A 278 2.15 9.71 21.65
CA THR A 278 2.07 11.19 21.70
C THR A 278 0.61 11.69 21.73
N ARG A 279 -0.34 10.78 21.56
CA ARG A 279 -1.76 11.06 21.33
C ARG A 279 -2.59 10.33 22.38
N MET A 280 -2.75 10.95 23.55
CA MET A 280 -3.44 10.38 24.70
C MET A 280 -4.49 11.36 25.21
N LEU A 281 -5.62 10.82 25.67
CA LEU A 281 -6.65 11.60 26.36
C LEU A 281 -6.31 11.69 27.85
N THR A 282 -6.53 12.86 28.45
CA THR A 282 -6.35 13.06 29.89
C THR A 282 -7.55 12.50 30.68
N PRO A 283 -7.40 12.25 31.99
CA PRO A 283 -8.53 11.83 32.84
C PRO A 283 -9.72 12.79 32.78
N VAL A 284 -9.46 14.10 32.74
CA VAL A 284 -10.50 15.15 32.63
C VAL A 284 -11.28 15.03 31.31
N GLN A 285 -10.57 14.86 30.19
CA GLN A 285 -11.19 14.69 28.87
C GLN A 285 -12.05 13.42 28.79
N LEU A 286 -11.57 12.32 29.39
CA LEU A 286 -12.31 11.06 29.44
C LEU A 286 -13.56 11.19 30.32
N ALA A 287 -13.44 11.84 31.48
CA ALA A 287 -14.57 12.09 32.38
C ALA A 287 -15.65 12.97 31.71
N ALA A 288 -15.26 14.01 30.96
CA ALA A 288 -16.20 14.82 30.19
C ALA A 288 -16.99 13.97 29.17
N CYS A 289 -16.32 13.01 28.51
CA CYS A 289 -17.00 12.08 27.61
C CYS A 289 -17.92 11.10 28.37
N ASP A 290 -17.49 10.59 29.53
CA ASP A 290 -18.32 9.69 30.37
C ASP A 290 -19.61 10.37 30.84
N VAL A 291 -19.56 11.66 31.16
CA VAL A 291 -20.75 12.50 31.47
C VAL A 291 -21.67 12.58 30.25
N GLN A 292 -21.14 12.95 29.09
CA GLN A 292 -21.93 13.06 27.85
C GLN A 292 -22.58 11.75 27.41
N VAL A 293 -21.92 10.61 27.66
CA VAL A 293 -22.46 9.28 27.38
C VAL A 293 -23.52 8.86 28.40
N SER A 294 -23.53 9.49 29.57
CA SER A 294 -24.49 9.20 30.63
C SER A 294 -25.76 10.03 30.55
N GLU A 295 -25.67 11.21 29.96
CA GLU A 295 -26.81 12.05 29.64
C GLU A 295 -27.58 11.50 28.43
N VAL A 296 -28.89 11.33 28.58
CA VAL A 296 -29.78 10.98 27.45
C VAL A 296 -30.33 12.28 26.89
N ALA A 297 -29.87 12.67 25.71
CA ALA A 297 -30.38 13.84 25.02
C ALA A 297 -31.88 13.68 24.70
N VAL A 298 -32.63 14.77 24.87
CA VAL A 298 -34.07 14.82 24.58
C VAL A 298 -34.32 14.46 23.11
N GLY A 299 -35.29 13.59 22.85
CA GLY A 299 -35.65 13.16 21.50
C GLY A 299 -34.75 12.08 20.89
N VAL A 300 -33.78 11.55 21.63
CA VAL A 300 -33.01 10.37 21.20
C VAL A 300 -33.71 9.09 21.66
N GLU A 301 -34.00 8.21 20.72
CA GLU A 301 -34.56 6.89 20.99
C GLU A 301 -33.74 6.11 22.05
N PRO A 302 -34.37 5.50 23.07
CA PRO A 302 -33.66 4.82 24.15
C PRO A 302 -32.64 3.78 23.68
N VAL A 303 -32.99 3.04 22.63
CA VAL A 303 -32.12 2.03 22.01
C VAL A 303 -30.85 2.62 21.39
N VAL A 304 -30.93 3.85 20.87
CA VAL A 304 -29.80 4.57 20.26
C VAL A 304 -28.85 5.07 21.34
N ALA A 305 -29.40 5.66 22.42
CA ALA A 305 -28.61 6.06 23.58
C ALA A 305 -27.91 4.86 24.23
N ALA A 306 -28.62 3.74 24.42
CA ALA A 306 -28.06 2.51 24.95
C ALA A 306 -26.97 1.91 24.03
N ARG A 307 -27.16 1.94 22.71
CA ARG A 307 -26.13 1.52 21.74
C ARG A 307 -24.86 2.37 21.88
N ARG A 308 -25.00 3.70 21.90
CA ARG A 308 -23.88 4.63 22.03
C ARG A 308 -23.10 4.36 23.33
N ARG A 309 -23.82 4.14 24.43
CA ARG A 309 -23.23 3.79 25.72
C ARG A 309 -22.50 2.45 25.68
N ALA A 310 -23.09 1.42 25.06
CA ALA A 310 -22.43 0.12 24.86
C ALA A 310 -21.12 0.25 24.05
N ILE A 311 -21.15 0.97 22.93
CA ILE A 311 -19.98 1.24 22.09
C ILE A 311 -18.88 1.93 22.91
N TRP A 312 -19.24 2.99 23.64
CA TRP A 312 -18.30 3.73 24.47
C TRP A 312 -17.66 2.85 25.54
N MET A 313 -18.47 2.07 26.27
CA MET A 313 -17.98 1.19 27.34
C MET A 313 -16.98 0.17 26.81
N LEU A 314 -17.25 -0.43 25.65
CA LEU A 314 -16.36 -1.42 25.03
C LEU A 314 -15.03 -0.79 24.60
N TYR A 315 -15.02 0.39 23.98
CA TYR A 315 -13.77 1.05 23.62
C TYR A 315 -12.98 1.56 24.83
N ARG A 316 -13.67 2.16 25.82
CA ARG A 316 -13.05 2.80 26.98
C ARG A 316 -12.48 1.80 27.98
N TYR A 317 -13.20 0.69 28.21
CA TYR A 317 -12.93 -0.25 29.31
C TYR A 317 -12.54 -1.67 28.87
N ALA A 318 -12.72 -2.03 27.59
CA ALA A 318 -12.17 -3.28 27.04
C ALA A 318 -11.00 -3.05 26.06
N GLY A 319 -10.70 -1.78 25.71
CA GLY A 319 -9.53 -1.43 24.89
C GLY A 319 -9.52 -2.05 23.50
N VAL A 320 -10.67 -2.42 22.95
CA VAL A 320 -10.78 -3.05 21.63
C VAL A 320 -10.36 -2.10 20.51
N ARG A 321 -9.82 -2.63 19.41
CA ARG A 321 -9.59 -1.84 18.18
C ARG A 321 -10.92 -1.61 17.47
N LEU A 322 -11.02 -0.54 16.69
CA LEU A 322 -12.23 -0.23 15.89
C LEU A 322 -12.74 -1.46 15.13
N VAL A 323 -11.85 -2.11 14.38
CA VAL A 323 -12.15 -3.29 13.56
C VAL A 323 -12.42 -4.57 14.36
N GLU A 324 -11.99 -4.64 15.63
CA GLU A 324 -12.24 -5.80 16.50
C GLU A 324 -13.70 -5.85 16.98
N LEU A 325 -14.42 -4.72 16.89
CA LEU A 325 -15.82 -4.62 17.31
C LEU A 325 -16.81 -4.78 16.13
N VAL A 326 -16.30 -4.87 14.90
CA VAL A 326 -17.12 -5.13 13.71
C VAL A 326 -17.43 -6.61 13.63
N TRP A 327 -18.70 -6.95 13.44
CA TRP A 327 -19.11 -8.34 13.27
C TRP A 327 -18.50 -8.97 12.02
N SER A 328 -18.09 -10.23 12.15
CA SER A 328 -17.67 -11.09 11.08
C SER A 328 -18.57 -12.33 11.07
N ASP A 329 -19.35 -12.50 10.00
CA ASP A 329 -20.21 -13.69 9.83
C ASP A 329 -19.37 -14.98 9.80
N ASP A 330 -18.20 -14.97 9.16
CA ASP A 330 -17.32 -16.13 9.11
C ASP A 330 -16.82 -16.56 10.50
N LEU A 331 -16.47 -15.60 11.35
CA LEU A 331 -15.87 -15.87 12.66
C LEU A 331 -16.88 -15.91 13.79
N HIS A 332 -18.09 -15.38 13.58
CA HIS A 332 -19.09 -15.14 14.61
C HIS A 332 -18.53 -14.32 15.78
N LEU A 333 -17.70 -13.32 15.47
CA LEU A 333 -17.04 -12.43 16.43
C LEU A 333 -17.27 -10.97 16.03
N PRO A 334 -17.29 -10.03 17.00
CA PRO A 334 -17.10 -10.22 18.44
C PRO A 334 -18.30 -10.90 19.12
N ALA A 335 -18.02 -11.69 20.15
CA ALA A 335 -19.03 -12.41 20.94
C ALA A 335 -18.80 -12.18 22.44
N VAL A 336 -19.87 -12.20 23.22
CA VAL A 336 -19.81 -12.15 24.68
C VAL A 336 -20.28 -13.47 25.25
N GLU A 337 -19.56 -13.97 26.22
CA GLU A 337 -19.88 -15.19 26.95
C GLU A 337 -20.18 -14.83 28.40
N ALA A 338 -21.31 -15.31 28.92
CA ALA A 338 -21.68 -15.11 30.31
C ALA A 338 -21.25 -16.31 31.15
N GLU A 339 -20.52 -16.04 32.23
CA GLU A 339 -20.17 -17.00 33.25
C GLU A 339 -21.32 -17.16 34.26
N SER A 340 -21.35 -18.27 34.99
CA SER A 340 -22.41 -18.62 35.94
C SER A 340 -22.57 -17.62 37.10
N ASP A 341 -21.49 -16.90 37.45
CA ASP A 341 -21.51 -15.86 38.49
C ASP A 341 -21.77 -14.46 37.94
N GLY A 342 -22.21 -14.37 36.69
CA GLY A 342 -22.67 -13.13 36.07
C GLY A 342 -21.58 -12.24 35.50
N ARG A 343 -20.30 -12.64 35.58
CA ARG A 343 -19.20 -12.00 34.83
C ARG A 343 -19.31 -12.33 33.35
N TRP A 344 -18.88 -11.40 32.49
CA TRP A 344 -18.85 -11.64 31.05
C TRP A 344 -17.43 -11.53 30.51
N THR A 345 -17.13 -12.39 29.54
CA THR A 345 -15.89 -12.34 28.77
C THR A 345 -16.20 -11.97 27.32
N LEU A 346 -15.53 -10.93 26.82
CA LEU A 346 -15.60 -10.50 25.42
C LEU A 346 -14.52 -11.19 24.61
N HIS A 347 -14.94 -11.89 23.56
CA HIS A 347 -14.05 -12.51 22.59
C HIS A 347 -13.98 -11.64 21.33
N VAL A 348 -12.76 -11.30 20.91
CA VAL A 348 -12.52 -10.49 19.70
C VAL A 348 -11.46 -11.13 18.81
N CYS A 349 -11.50 -10.82 17.52
CA CYS A 349 -10.50 -11.24 16.56
C CYS A 349 -9.73 -10.04 15.99
N GLY A 350 -8.43 -10.00 16.25
CA GLY A 350 -7.53 -8.92 15.82
C GLY A 350 -6.75 -9.23 14.55
N LYS A 351 -5.73 -8.39 14.30
CA LYS A 351 -4.83 -8.51 13.13
C LYS A 351 -4.20 -9.90 13.06
N GLY A 352 -4.25 -10.52 11.88
CA GLY A 352 -3.69 -11.84 11.64
C GLY A 352 -4.57 -12.99 12.13
N ARG A 353 -5.89 -12.77 12.25
CA ARG A 353 -6.89 -13.73 12.76
C ARG A 353 -6.59 -14.25 14.17
N LYS A 354 -5.87 -13.46 14.97
CA LYS A 354 -5.56 -13.80 16.37
C LYS A 354 -6.72 -13.41 17.26
N THR A 355 -7.32 -14.38 17.92
CA THR A 355 -8.35 -14.17 18.92
C THR A 355 -7.74 -13.76 20.25
N ARG A 356 -8.48 -12.99 21.04
CA ARG A 356 -8.19 -12.78 22.46
C ARG A 356 -9.48 -12.60 23.25
N SER A 357 -9.41 -12.95 24.52
CA SER A 357 -10.50 -12.85 25.48
C SER A 357 -10.23 -11.70 26.45
N ILE A 358 -11.25 -10.89 26.71
CA ILE A 358 -11.17 -9.68 27.53
C ILE A 358 -12.26 -9.78 28.60
N PRO A 359 -11.91 -9.99 29.87
CA PRO A 359 -12.87 -9.93 30.97
C PRO A 359 -13.48 -8.53 31.03
N LEU A 360 -14.81 -8.44 31.02
CA LEU A 360 -15.52 -7.16 31.07
C LEU A 360 -15.79 -6.74 32.50
N PRO A 361 -15.48 -5.48 32.88
CA PRO A 361 -15.90 -4.93 34.17
C PRO A 361 -17.41 -4.96 34.33
N GLN A 362 -17.91 -5.08 35.57
CA GLN A 362 -19.34 -5.18 35.85
C GLN A 362 -20.14 -3.97 35.30
N GLY A 363 -19.55 -2.77 35.30
CA GLY A 363 -20.17 -1.60 34.69
C GLY A 363 -20.43 -1.76 33.18
N CYS A 364 -19.54 -2.43 32.45
CA CYS A 364 -19.76 -2.76 31.03
C CYS A 364 -20.89 -3.77 30.89
N VAL A 365 -20.90 -4.81 31.73
CA VAL A 365 -21.92 -5.88 31.70
C VAL A 365 -23.31 -5.29 31.89
N SER A 366 -23.51 -4.44 32.90
CA SER A 366 -24.80 -3.80 33.17
C SER A 366 -25.31 -2.99 31.97
N VAL A 367 -24.43 -2.24 31.30
CA VAL A 367 -24.78 -1.47 30.10
C VAL A 367 -25.15 -2.38 28.93
N LEU A 368 -24.39 -3.45 28.70
CA LEU A 368 -24.67 -4.38 27.61
C LEU A 368 -25.97 -5.16 27.83
N ARG A 369 -26.28 -5.56 29.06
CA ARG A 369 -27.57 -6.18 29.42
C ARG A 369 -28.75 -5.28 29.06
N ALA A 370 -28.70 -4.01 29.50
CA ALA A 370 -29.74 -3.03 29.20
C ALA A 370 -29.90 -2.81 27.69
N TYR A 371 -28.79 -2.70 26.96
CA TYR A 371 -28.82 -2.57 25.50
C TYR A 371 -29.44 -3.79 24.81
N ARG A 372 -29.13 -5.01 25.26
CA ARG A 372 -29.72 -6.25 24.74
C ARG A 372 -31.23 -6.30 24.95
N GLN A 373 -31.69 -5.98 26.17
CA GLN A 373 -33.12 -5.97 26.50
C GLN A 373 -33.91 -4.97 25.65
N LEU A 374 -33.38 -3.74 25.46
CA LEU A 374 -33.99 -2.73 24.57
C LEU A 374 -34.06 -3.17 23.10
N ARG A 375 -33.33 -4.22 22.73
CA ARG A 375 -33.32 -4.83 21.40
C ARG A 375 -34.19 -6.06 21.30
N GLY A 376 -34.88 -6.44 22.37
CA GLY A 376 -35.67 -7.67 22.44
C GLY A 376 -34.82 -8.94 22.55
N LEU A 377 -33.54 -8.82 22.90
CA LEU A 377 -32.67 -9.97 23.15
C LEU A 377 -32.69 -10.35 24.65
N PRO A 378 -32.44 -11.62 25.00
CA PRO A 378 -32.25 -12.02 26.40
C PRO A 378 -31.15 -11.21 27.07
N ALA A 379 -31.37 -10.86 28.35
CA ALA A 379 -30.42 -10.04 29.11
C ALA A 379 -29.05 -10.73 29.21
N GLN A 380 -29.02 -12.04 29.43
CA GLN A 380 -27.81 -12.84 29.35
C GLN A 380 -27.63 -13.38 27.92
N PRO A 381 -26.43 -13.35 27.35
CA PRO A 381 -26.14 -14.05 26.10
C PRO A 381 -26.33 -15.55 26.29
N GLU A 382 -26.91 -16.19 25.28
CA GLU A 382 -26.99 -17.65 25.23
C GLU A 382 -25.64 -18.24 24.83
N SER A 383 -25.36 -19.47 25.28
CA SER A 383 -24.13 -20.16 24.87
C SER A 383 -24.13 -20.39 23.36
N GLY A 384 -23.08 -19.92 22.69
CA GLY A 384 -22.96 -20.04 21.23
C GLY A 384 -23.89 -19.11 20.42
N GLU A 385 -24.46 -18.07 21.04
CA GLU A 385 -25.28 -17.07 20.34
C GLU A 385 -24.54 -16.48 19.12
N ARG A 386 -25.21 -16.47 17.96
CA ARG A 386 -24.68 -15.97 16.67
C ARG A 386 -25.31 -14.64 16.27
N VAL A 387 -25.25 -13.67 17.18
CA VAL A 387 -25.85 -12.35 16.98
C VAL A 387 -24.77 -11.28 17.12
N ALA A 388 -24.81 -10.28 16.24
CA ALA A 388 -23.89 -9.16 16.28
C ALA A 388 -23.96 -8.43 17.63
N LEU A 389 -22.82 -8.18 18.27
CA LEU A 389 -22.80 -7.48 19.57
C LEU A 389 -23.38 -6.06 19.50
N ILE A 390 -23.06 -5.32 18.43
CA ILE A 390 -23.53 -3.96 18.18
C ILE A 390 -24.24 -3.90 16.82
N HIS A 391 -25.46 -3.36 16.81
CA HIS A 391 -26.32 -3.40 15.63
C HIS A 391 -26.58 -2.03 15.00
N GLY A 392 -26.83 -2.05 13.69
CA GLY A 392 -27.35 -0.91 12.94
C GLY A 392 -28.82 -0.62 13.27
N LEU A 393 -29.29 0.59 12.95
CA LEU A 393 -30.69 1.00 13.16
C LEU A 393 -31.68 0.15 12.34
N LYS A 394 -31.26 -0.28 11.15
CA LYS A 394 -32.08 -1.09 10.23
C LYS A 394 -31.91 -2.60 10.45
N GLY A 395 -31.30 -3.01 11.57
CA GLY A 395 -30.84 -4.39 11.78
C GLY A 395 -29.42 -4.64 11.28
N GLY A 396 -28.96 -5.88 11.40
CA GLY A 396 -27.59 -6.29 11.09
C GLY A 396 -26.52 -5.62 11.98
N SER A 397 -25.25 -5.87 11.69
CA SER A 397 -24.14 -5.31 12.47
C SER A 397 -23.79 -3.87 12.08
N LEU A 398 -23.48 -3.04 13.08
CA LEU A 398 -22.94 -1.71 12.85
C LEU A 398 -21.51 -1.79 12.30
N GLN A 399 -21.29 -1.17 11.15
CA GLN A 399 -20.00 -1.20 10.45
C GLN A 399 -18.97 -0.23 11.04
N SER A 400 -17.70 -0.37 10.63
CA SER A 400 -16.58 0.45 11.12
C SER A 400 -16.83 1.96 11.07
N SER A 401 -17.47 2.46 10.01
CA SER A 401 -17.79 3.88 9.89
C SER A 401 -18.78 4.33 10.96
N GLY A 402 -19.88 3.60 11.13
CA GLY A 402 -20.87 3.91 12.17
C GLY A 402 -20.30 3.85 13.58
N LEU A 403 -19.45 2.87 13.88
CA LEU A 403 -18.73 2.81 15.16
C LEU A 403 -17.80 4.01 15.37
N TYR A 404 -17.10 4.43 14.32
CA TYR A 404 -16.23 5.59 14.34
C TYR A 404 -17.04 6.88 14.57
N ASP A 405 -18.16 7.03 13.87
CA ASP A 405 -19.03 8.21 13.92
C ASP A 405 -19.69 8.37 15.30
N GLU A 406 -20.15 7.27 15.92
CA GLU A 406 -20.70 7.30 17.29
C GLU A 406 -19.66 7.81 18.31
N VAL A 407 -18.42 7.33 18.22
CA VAL A 407 -17.34 7.79 19.11
C VAL A 407 -16.94 9.24 18.79
N LYS A 408 -16.91 9.64 17.52
CA LYS A 408 -16.64 11.02 17.12
C LYS A 408 -17.71 11.98 17.60
N ALA A 409 -18.98 11.58 17.58
CA ALA A 409 -20.09 12.37 18.11
C ALA A 409 -19.93 12.61 19.61
N ILE A 410 -19.54 11.60 20.38
CA ILE A 410 -19.24 11.75 21.82
C ILE A 410 -18.10 12.75 22.04
N PHE A 411 -16.99 12.61 21.29
CA PHE A 411 -15.89 13.56 21.41
C PHE A 411 -16.27 14.98 21.03
N ALA A 412 -17.11 15.18 20.01
CA ALA A 412 -17.58 16.50 19.61
C ALA A 412 -18.46 17.14 20.69
N ALA A 413 -19.39 16.39 21.27
CA ALA A 413 -20.25 16.86 22.36
C ALA A 413 -19.43 17.20 23.61
N ALA A 414 -18.50 16.33 24.02
CA ALA A 414 -17.63 16.58 25.15
C ALA A 414 -16.67 17.75 24.91
N ALA A 415 -16.20 17.95 23.68
CA ALA A 415 -15.41 19.12 23.31
C ALA A 415 -16.23 20.41 23.45
N ALA A 416 -17.47 20.43 22.97
CA ALA A 416 -18.35 21.60 23.11
C ALA A 416 -18.60 21.96 24.59
N ALA A 417 -18.79 20.95 25.45
CA ALA A 417 -18.95 21.16 26.88
C ALA A 417 -17.66 21.66 27.58
N LEU A 418 -16.49 21.21 27.11
CA LEU A 418 -15.20 21.65 27.65
C LEU A 418 -14.73 23.01 27.11
N GLU A 419 -15.23 23.46 25.95
CA GLU A 419 -14.76 24.67 25.27
C GLU A 419 -14.63 25.89 26.21
N PRO A 420 -15.59 26.20 27.10
CA PRO A 420 -15.50 27.39 27.95
C PRO A 420 -14.41 27.29 29.04
N ALA A 421 -14.11 26.08 29.52
CA ALA A 421 -13.22 25.84 30.65
C ALA A 421 -11.81 25.39 30.23
N ASP A 422 -11.70 24.64 29.13
CA ASP A 422 -10.46 24.09 28.59
C ASP A 422 -10.50 24.03 27.04
N PRO A 423 -10.27 25.17 26.34
CA PRO A 423 -10.24 25.21 24.88
C PRO A 423 -9.21 24.27 24.26
N SER A 424 -8.08 24.05 24.95
CA SER A 424 -7.01 23.15 24.49
C SER A 424 -7.45 21.69 24.55
N GLY A 425 -8.10 21.30 25.64
CA GLY A 425 -8.68 19.96 25.79
C GLY A 425 -9.82 19.71 24.81
N ALA A 426 -10.66 20.71 24.56
CA ALA A 426 -11.70 20.63 23.55
C ALA A 426 -11.13 20.45 22.13
N ALA A 427 -10.08 21.20 21.77
CA ALA A 427 -9.37 21.01 20.49
C ALA A 427 -8.76 19.59 20.39
N THR A 428 -8.19 19.07 21.48
CA THR A 428 -7.66 17.71 21.56
C THR A 428 -8.74 16.67 21.25
N LEU A 429 -9.93 16.78 21.88
CA LEU A 429 -11.06 15.90 21.62
C LEU A 429 -11.59 15.99 20.17
N ARG A 430 -11.64 17.20 19.60
CA ARG A 430 -12.01 17.38 18.18
C ARG A 430 -11.08 16.62 17.22
N HIS A 431 -9.80 16.51 17.55
CA HIS A 431 -8.82 15.73 16.79
C HIS A 431 -8.74 14.24 17.17
N ALA A 432 -9.31 13.84 18.31
CA ALA A 432 -9.26 12.47 18.80
C ALA A 432 -9.98 11.49 17.85
N SER A 433 -9.52 10.24 17.88
CA SER A 433 -10.10 9.13 17.13
C SER A 433 -10.33 7.94 18.08
N PRO A 434 -11.16 6.94 17.73
CA PRO A 434 -11.43 5.80 18.61
C PRO A 434 -10.17 5.07 19.10
N HIS A 435 -9.09 5.09 18.32
CA HIS A 435 -7.82 4.48 18.73
C HIS A 435 -7.18 5.14 19.96
N TRP A 436 -7.50 6.41 20.24
CA TRP A 436 -7.00 7.11 21.42
C TRP A 436 -7.59 6.54 22.72
N LEU A 437 -8.83 6.00 22.68
CA LEU A 437 -9.43 5.30 23.83
C LEU A 437 -8.65 4.03 24.18
N ARG A 438 -8.13 3.33 23.16
CA ARG A 438 -7.25 2.19 23.38
C ARG A 438 -5.91 2.59 24.00
N HIS A 439 -5.35 3.73 23.61
CA HIS A 439 -4.17 4.30 24.29
C HIS A 439 -4.47 4.66 25.74
N ALA A 440 -5.65 5.24 26.02
CA ALA A 440 -6.10 5.54 27.37
C ALA A 440 -6.28 4.27 28.21
N TYR A 441 -6.90 3.23 27.66
CA TYR A 441 -7.02 1.92 28.31
C TYR A 441 -5.65 1.31 28.64
N ALA A 442 -4.72 1.32 27.67
CA ALA A 442 -3.35 0.83 27.88
C ALA A 442 -2.62 1.63 28.97
N ARG A 443 -2.77 2.96 29.01
CA ARG A 443 -2.25 3.80 30.09
C ARG A 443 -2.84 3.42 31.44
N THR A 444 -4.16 3.27 31.50
CA THR A 444 -4.83 2.90 32.74
C THR A 444 -4.32 1.58 33.27
N LEU A 445 -4.14 0.58 32.41
CA LEU A 445 -3.54 -0.69 32.84
C LEU A 445 -2.10 -0.52 33.31
N VAL A 446 -1.22 0.05 32.49
CA VAL A 446 0.23 0.01 32.71
C VAL A 446 0.71 1.06 33.71
N VAL A 447 0.17 2.28 33.64
CA VAL A 447 0.61 3.43 34.43
C VAL A 447 -0.25 3.60 35.66
N ASP A 448 -1.57 3.73 35.47
CA ASP A 448 -2.47 4.13 36.56
C ASP A 448 -2.76 2.95 37.52
N ARG A 449 -2.81 1.73 37.00
CA ARG A 449 -3.12 0.50 37.76
C ARG A 449 -1.94 -0.46 37.89
N GLN A 450 -0.79 -0.14 37.28
CA GLN A 450 0.46 -0.90 37.40
C GLN A 450 0.31 -2.41 37.12
N VAL A 451 -0.59 -2.76 36.20
CA VAL A 451 -0.83 -4.14 35.78
C VAL A 451 0.46 -4.71 35.19
N PRO A 452 0.88 -5.94 35.58
CA PRO A 452 2.07 -6.56 35.03
C PRO A 452 2.08 -6.56 33.50
N LEU A 453 3.21 -6.19 32.89
CA LEU A 453 3.33 -6.03 31.44
C LEU A 453 2.85 -7.24 30.63
N PRO A 454 3.10 -8.51 31.04
CA PRO A 454 2.55 -9.67 30.34
C PRO A 454 1.02 -9.72 30.34
N ALA A 455 0.38 -9.41 31.47
CA ALA A 455 -1.08 -9.37 31.57
C ALA A 455 -1.66 -8.22 30.74
N ALA A 456 -1.07 -7.02 30.83
CA ALA A 456 -1.47 -5.89 29.99
C ALA A 456 -1.28 -6.18 28.50
N GLN A 457 -0.20 -6.87 28.10
CA GLN A 457 0.03 -7.31 26.73
C GLN A 457 -1.06 -8.27 26.24
N ALA A 458 -1.46 -9.23 27.07
CA ALA A 458 -2.51 -10.20 26.74
C ALA A 458 -3.86 -9.49 26.55
N LEU A 459 -4.28 -8.63 27.48
CA LEU A 459 -5.52 -7.84 27.39
C LEU A 459 -5.55 -6.93 26.17
N LEU A 460 -4.40 -6.31 25.84
CA LEU A 460 -4.27 -5.49 24.63
C LEU A 460 -4.13 -6.34 23.36
N GLY A 461 -3.69 -7.61 23.43
CA GLY A 461 -3.35 -8.39 22.23
C GLY A 461 -2.24 -7.75 21.42
N HIS A 462 -1.15 -7.33 22.08
CA HIS A 462 0.07 -6.90 21.40
C HIS A 462 0.94 -8.09 21.05
N ALA A 463 1.48 -8.11 19.84
CA ALA A 463 2.38 -9.17 19.38
C ALA A 463 3.77 -9.12 20.04
N SER A 464 4.15 -7.97 20.61
CA SER A 464 5.44 -7.75 21.26
C SER A 464 5.22 -6.99 22.57
N ILE A 465 5.90 -7.46 23.62
CA ILE A 465 5.90 -6.81 24.93
C ILE A 465 6.48 -5.39 24.86
N GLN A 466 7.42 -5.11 23.95
CA GLN A 466 7.98 -3.77 23.77
C GLN A 466 6.91 -2.74 23.36
N THR A 467 5.85 -3.16 22.65
CA THR A 467 4.73 -2.27 22.33
C THR A 467 3.95 -1.86 23.58
N THR A 468 3.81 -2.76 24.54
CA THR A 468 3.17 -2.50 25.85
C THR A 468 4.11 -1.71 26.77
N ALA A 469 5.41 -2.04 26.78
CA ALA A 469 6.41 -1.33 27.57
C ALA A 469 6.54 0.14 27.17
N GLY A 470 6.19 0.52 25.94
CA GLY A 470 6.18 1.92 25.51
C GLY A 470 5.22 2.83 26.29
N TYR A 471 4.23 2.28 27.00
CA TYR A 471 3.38 3.05 27.92
C TYR A 471 4.01 3.24 29.29
N ALA A 472 4.94 2.37 29.68
CA ALA A 472 5.71 2.47 30.91
C ALA A 472 6.85 3.49 30.71
N LYS A 473 6.49 4.77 30.55
CA LYS A 473 7.46 5.84 30.73
C LYS A 473 7.51 6.20 32.20
N THR A 474 8.52 5.69 32.88
CA THR A 474 8.80 6.05 34.26
C THR A 474 9.74 7.25 34.26
N ASP A 475 9.29 8.38 34.78
CA ASP A 475 10.19 9.46 35.16
C ASP A 475 10.89 9.13 36.50
N LEU A 476 11.92 9.88 36.84
CA LEU A 476 12.75 9.60 38.01
C LEU A 476 11.94 9.69 39.32
N SER A 477 10.95 10.57 39.39
CA SER A 477 10.04 10.71 40.55
C SER A 477 9.14 9.48 40.70
N GLN A 478 8.62 8.92 39.61
CA GLN A 478 7.87 7.66 39.67
C GLN A 478 8.78 6.49 40.07
N LEU A 479 10.02 6.42 39.57
CA LEU A 479 10.99 5.40 39.98
C LEU A 479 11.27 5.49 41.48
N ARG A 480 11.45 6.71 42.01
CA ARG A 480 11.64 6.96 43.44
C ARG A 480 10.45 6.42 44.25
N ALA A 481 9.22 6.78 43.87
CA ALA A 481 8.02 6.30 44.55
C ALA A 481 7.84 4.77 44.46
N PHE A 482 8.32 4.13 43.38
CA PHE A 482 8.35 2.67 43.29
C PHE A 482 9.34 2.04 44.26
N VAL A 483 10.57 2.55 44.30
CA VAL A 483 11.61 2.08 45.24
C VAL A 483 11.17 2.30 46.68
N ASP A 484 10.65 3.49 47.00
CA ASP A 484 10.18 3.83 48.34
C ASP A 484 9.03 2.90 48.77
N ARG A 485 8.09 2.54 47.87
CA ARG A 485 7.03 1.56 48.19
C ARG A 485 7.52 0.12 48.29
N ALA A 486 8.50 -0.28 47.47
CA ALA A 486 8.98 -1.65 47.43
C ALA A 486 9.88 -2.01 48.62
N PHE A 487 10.51 -1.00 49.23
CA PHE A 487 11.44 -1.15 50.35
C PHE A 487 11.03 -0.30 51.57
N ALA A 488 9.82 0.26 51.59
CA ALA A 488 9.24 0.74 52.84
C ALA A 488 9.10 -0.48 53.75
N ALA A 489 9.81 -0.45 54.87
CA ALA A 489 9.72 -1.49 55.89
C ALA A 489 8.26 -1.65 56.33
N ASP A 490 7.79 -2.90 56.39
CA ASP A 490 6.45 -3.30 56.85
C ASP A 490 6.12 -2.73 58.24
#